data_AF-A0A9D8E5N9-F1
#
_entry.id   AF-A0A9D8E5N9-F1
#
_cell.length_a   1.000
_cell.length_b   1.000
_cell.length_c   1.000
_cell.angle_alpha   90.00
_cell.angle_beta   90.00
_cell.angle_gamma   90.00
#
_symmetry.space_group_name_H-M   'P 1'
#
loop_
_entity.id
_entity.type
_entity.pdbx_description
1 polymer ?
#
loop_
_entity_poly.entity_id
_entity_poly.type
_entity_poly.pdbx_seq_one_letter_code
_entity_poly.pdbx_strand_id
1 'polypeptide(L)'
;MLTALAGGTEGNLQGTSQGESDGFVRKYDHDGKVLWTRQFGTPEWDAVLGVALDAGGVYLAGHTRGGLQGTNQGGFDGFVRKYGHDGKLLWTRQFGTPEGEFVRGVAVDATGVYAAGYTEGSLQGINQGSYDGFVRKYGTG
;
A
#
# COMPACT_ATOMS: atom_id res chain seq x y z
N MET A 1 -0.69 -20.94 -10.43
CA MET A 1 -0.98 -19.50 -10.25
C MET A 1 0.00 -18.98 -9.20
N LEU A 2 0.69 -17.86 -9.47
CA LEU A 2 1.53 -17.22 -8.45
C LEU A 2 0.63 -16.45 -7.49
N THR A 3 0.87 -16.57 -6.19
CA THR A 3 0.04 -15.95 -5.15
C THR A 3 0.90 -15.01 -4.32
N ALA A 4 0.33 -13.88 -3.89
CA ALA A 4 0.92 -13.07 -2.85
C ALA A 4 -0.08 -12.84 -1.71
N LEU A 5 0.46 -12.68 -0.51
CA LEU A 5 -0.25 -12.28 0.69
C LEU A 5 0.45 -11.06 1.28
N ALA A 6 -0.33 -10.15 1.85
CA ALA A 6 0.18 -8.95 2.48
C ALA A 6 -0.53 -8.72 3.82
N GLY A 7 0.08 -7.91 4.69
CA GLY A 7 -0.45 -7.59 6.01
C GLY A 7 0.49 -6.67 6.81
N GLY A 8 0.30 -6.66 8.13
CA GLY A 8 1.11 -5.90 9.08
C GLY A 8 1.97 -6.78 9.99
N THR A 9 3.00 -6.20 10.59
CA THR A 9 3.84 -6.81 11.64
C THR A 9 4.25 -5.74 12.66
N GLU A 10 4.48 -6.10 13.92
CA GLU A 10 4.99 -5.21 14.98
C GLU A 10 6.46 -5.56 15.34
N GLY A 11 7.10 -6.37 14.49
CA GLY A 11 8.47 -6.81 14.68
C GLY A 11 9.09 -7.37 13.40
N ASN A 12 10.27 -7.98 13.53
CA ASN A 12 10.99 -8.56 12.40
C ASN A 12 10.28 -9.81 11.88
N LEU A 13 9.86 -9.79 10.60
CA LEU A 13 9.36 -10.98 9.90
C LEU A 13 10.48 -11.61 9.06
N GLN A 14 10.94 -10.86 8.05
CA GLN A 14 12.14 -11.15 7.22
C GLN A 14 12.76 -9.84 6.69
N GLY A 15 12.47 -8.73 7.39
CA GLY A 15 13.16 -7.46 7.30
C GLY A 15 13.32 -6.90 8.72
N THR A 16 13.87 -5.70 8.81
CA THR A 16 14.00 -4.99 10.08
C THR A 16 12.75 -4.14 10.32
N SER A 17 12.15 -4.28 11.50
CA SER A 17 11.08 -3.42 11.98
C SER A 17 11.52 -1.96 11.96
N GLN A 18 10.75 -1.08 11.32
CA GLN A 18 11.10 0.34 11.22
C GLN A 18 10.44 1.16 12.34
N GLY A 19 9.29 0.71 12.85
CA GLY A 19 8.51 1.44 13.84
C GLY A 19 7.52 0.57 14.60
N GLU A 20 6.40 1.17 14.98
CA GLU A 20 5.33 0.52 15.76
C GLU A 20 4.62 -0.58 14.98
N SER A 21 4.38 -0.37 13.69
CA SER A 21 3.92 -1.43 12.79
C SER A 21 4.43 -1.21 11.38
N ASP A 22 4.86 -2.29 10.72
CA ASP A 22 5.30 -2.30 9.34
C ASP A 22 4.30 -3.05 8.44
N GLY A 23 4.24 -2.62 7.19
CA GLY A 23 3.64 -3.40 6.11
C GLY A 23 4.55 -4.53 5.63
N PHE A 24 3.97 -5.63 5.19
CA PHE A 24 4.71 -6.66 4.45
C PHE A 24 3.94 -7.21 3.26
N VAL A 25 4.68 -7.80 2.33
CA VAL A 25 4.17 -8.66 1.26
C VAL A 25 5.07 -9.88 1.11
N ARG A 26 4.46 -11.04 0.89
CA ARG A 26 5.15 -12.30 0.61
C ARG A 26 4.58 -12.95 -0.64
N LYS A 27 5.47 -13.32 -1.55
CA LYS A 27 5.12 -14.01 -2.80
C LYS A 27 5.51 -15.48 -2.72
N TYR A 28 4.64 -16.33 -3.25
CA TYR A 28 4.79 -17.78 -3.29
C TYR A 28 4.80 -18.28 -4.73
N ASP A 29 5.42 -19.44 -4.95
CA ASP A 29 5.21 -20.21 -6.17
C ASP A 29 3.93 -21.05 -6.09
N HIS A 30 3.68 -21.87 -7.13
CA HIS A 30 2.48 -22.69 -7.20
C HIS A 30 2.43 -23.79 -6.13
N ASP A 31 3.59 -24.24 -5.65
CA ASP A 31 3.72 -25.28 -4.64
C ASP A 31 3.68 -24.70 -3.21
N GLY A 32 3.46 -23.38 -3.08
CA GLY A 32 3.41 -22.69 -1.79
C GLY A 32 4.78 -22.38 -1.20
N LYS A 33 5.87 -22.55 -1.96
CA LYS A 33 7.21 -22.15 -1.51
C LYS A 33 7.35 -20.64 -1.59
N VAL A 34 7.96 -20.06 -0.55
CA VAL A 34 8.27 -18.62 -0.51
C VAL A 34 9.30 -18.29 -1.59
N LEU A 35 8.93 -17.38 -2.49
CA LEU A 35 9.85 -16.81 -3.48
C LEU A 35 10.60 -15.61 -2.88
N TRP A 36 9.87 -14.72 -2.20
CA TRP A 36 10.45 -13.59 -1.49
C TRP A 36 9.47 -13.00 -0.47
N THR A 37 10.04 -12.30 0.52
CA THR A 37 9.31 -11.42 1.46
C THR A 37 9.86 -10.00 1.33
N ARG A 38 9.00 -9.00 1.44
CA ARG A 38 9.38 -7.60 1.67
C ARG A 38 8.62 -7.09 2.87
N GLN A 39 9.36 -6.57 3.85
CA GLN A 39 8.84 -5.84 4.99
C GLN A 39 9.31 -4.38 4.84
N PHE A 40 8.43 -3.44 5.12
CA PHE A 40 8.70 -2.03 4.99
C PHE A 40 7.77 -1.23 5.89
N GLY A 41 8.26 -0.09 6.33
CA GLY A 41 7.50 0.84 7.13
C GLY A 41 8.30 2.11 7.34
N THR A 42 7.84 2.89 8.30
CA THR A 42 8.39 4.12 8.82
C THR A 42 8.59 3.94 10.33
N PRO A 43 9.14 4.93 11.05
CA PRO A 43 9.14 4.91 12.52
C PRO A 43 7.75 4.88 13.18
N GLU A 44 6.69 5.16 12.41
CA GLU A 44 5.31 5.27 12.87
C GLU A 44 4.50 4.00 12.51
N TRP A 45 3.16 4.12 12.48
CA TRP A 45 2.26 3.03 12.09
C TRP A 45 2.11 2.93 10.57
N ASP A 46 2.38 1.74 10.02
CA ASP A 46 2.19 1.40 8.62
C ASP A 46 1.36 0.12 8.44
N ALA A 47 0.35 0.17 7.58
CA ALA A 47 -0.52 -0.98 7.31
C ALA A 47 -0.67 -1.23 5.81
N VAL A 48 -0.52 -2.49 5.40
CA VAL A 48 -0.91 -2.96 4.06
C VAL A 48 -2.21 -3.75 4.20
N LEU A 49 -3.23 -3.35 3.44
CA LEU A 49 -4.59 -3.88 3.53
C LEU A 49 -5.09 -4.52 2.25
N GLY A 50 -4.51 -4.14 1.10
CA GLY A 50 -4.86 -4.70 -0.20
C GLY A 50 -3.63 -5.20 -0.94
N VAL A 51 -3.80 -6.31 -1.67
CA VAL A 51 -2.81 -6.83 -2.61
C VAL A 51 -3.51 -7.28 -3.89
N ALA A 52 -2.93 -6.94 -5.04
CA ALA A 52 -3.34 -7.42 -6.35
C ALA A 52 -2.11 -7.75 -7.21
N LEU A 53 -2.28 -8.61 -8.22
CA LEU A 53 -1.20 -9.03 -9.11
C LEU A 53 -1.68 -9.03 -10.56
N ASP A 54 -0.78 -8.68 -11.47
CA ASP A 54 -0.95 -8.86 -12.91
C ASP A 54 0.36 -9.30 -13.58
N ALA A 55 0.41 -9.27 -14.91
CA ALA A 55 1.65 -9.55 -15.65
C ALA A 55 2.78 -8.54 -15.36
N GLY A 56 2.45 -7.31 -14.93
CA GLY A 56 3.38 -6.24 -14.61
C GLY A 56 3.94 -6.26 -13.19
N GLY A 57 3.33 -6.97 -12.24
CA GLY A 57 3.90 -7.16 -10.90
C GLY A 57 2.90 -7.36 -9.77
N VAL A 58 3.31 -6.95 -8.56
CA VAL A 58 2.53 -7.00 -7.32
C VAL A 58 2.24 -5.58 -6.86
N TYR A 59 0.97 -5.26 -6.60
CA TYR A 59 0.50 -3.95 -6.19
C TYR A 59 -0.09 -4.03 -4.80
N LEU A 60 0.25 -3.08 -3.95
CA LEU A 60 -0.20 -2.98 -2.57
C LEU A 60 -0.95 -1.68 -2.36
N ALA A 61 -1.97 -1.75 -1.52
CA ALA A 61 -2.70 -0.60 -1.01
C ALA A 61 -2.64 -0.59 0.52
N GLY A 62 -2.47 0.60 1.09
CA GLY A 62 -2.36 0.76 2.53
C GLY A 62 -2.34 2.22 2.97
N HIS A 63 -1.98 2.44 4.22
CA HIS A 63 -1.81 3.77 4.79
C HIS A 63 -0.65 3.82 5.78
N THR A 64 -0.12 5.02 6.02
CA THR A 64 1.06 5.28 6.86
C THR A 64 0.85 6.55 7.70
N ARG A 65 1.31 6.55 8.95
CA ARG A 65 1.48 7.78 9.76
C ARG A 65 2.83 8.48 9.52
N GLY A 66 3.69 7.88 8.71
CA GLY A 66 5.01 8.41 8.41
C GLY A 66 5.20 8.81 6.95
N GLY A 67 6.43 9.20 6.65
CA GLY A 67 6.88 9.55 5.29
C GLY A 67 7.41 8.34 4.52
N LEU A 68 6.54 7.43 4.09
CA LEU A 68 6.93 6.24 3.30
C LEU A 68 7.47 6.62 1.91
N GLN A 69 6.94 7.70 1.33
CA GLN A 69 7.43 8.35 0.11
C GLN A 69 7.15 9.85 0.19
N GLY A 70 8.13 10.60 0.69
CA GLY A 70 7.98 12.04 0.94
C GLY A 70 7.51 12.32 2.37
N THR A 71 6.94 13.50 2.60
CA THR A 71 6.46 13.92 3.93
C THR A 71 5.00 13.54 4.12
N ASN A 72 4.66 13.00 5.30
CA ASN A 72 3.27 12.79 5.72
C ASN A 72 2.52 14.14 5.78
N GLN A 73 1.28 14.19 5.29
CA GLN A 73 0.53 15.44 5.15
C GLN A 73 -0.33 15.79 6.37
N GLY A 74 -0.43 14.91 7.36
CA GLY A 74 -1.25 15.13 8.56
C GLY A 74 -1.56 13.83 9.30
N GLY A 75 -2.76 13.29 9.11
CA GLY A 75 -3.18 12.04 9.73
C GLY A 75 -2.49 10.82 9.11
N PHE A 76 -3.28 9.80 8.79
CA PHE A 76 -2.78 8.73 7.95
C PHE A 76 -2.72 9.20 6.49
N ASP A 77 -1.60 9.02 5.81
CA ASP A 77 -1.53 9.18 4.36
C ASP A 77 -1.80 7.83 3.69
N GLY A 78 -2.61 7.84 2.64
CA GLY A 78 -2.82 6.68 1.79
C GLY A 78 -1.61 6.40 0.89
N PHE A 79 -1.33 5.12 0.61
CA PHE A 79 -0.31 4.76 -0.37
C PHE A 79 -0.72 3.63 -1.31
N VAL A 80 -0.11 3.66 -2.50
CA VAL A 80 -0.02 2.53 -3.42
C VAL A 80 1.43 2.22 -3.69
N ARG A 81 1.80 0.95 -3.69
CA ARG A 81 3.19 0.50 -3.91
C ARG A 81 3.24 -0.65 -4.91
N LYS A 82 4.22 -0.62 -5.82
CA LYS A 82 4.43 -1.66 -6.83
C LYS A 82 5.79 -2.33 -6.66
N TYR A 83 5.77 -3.67 -6.67
CA TYR A 83 6.95 -4.51 -6.80
C TYR A 83 6.93 -5.25 -8.15
N GLY A 84 8.11 -5.48 -8.73
CA GLY A 84 8.29 -6.43 -9.82
C GLY A 84 8.09 -7.87 -9.35
N HIS A 85 7.96 -8.81 -10.29
CA HIS A 85 7.81 -10.25 -9.97
C HIS A 85 9.02 -10.84 -9.24
N ASP A 86 10.18 -10.23 -9.41
CA ASP A 86 11.45 -10.50 -8.70
C ASP A 86 11.50 -9.90 -7.28
N GLY A 87 10.45 -9.16 -6.88
CA GLY A 87 10.37 -8.48 -5.60
C GLY A 87 11.16 -7.16 -5.56
N LYS A 88 11.62 -6.63 -6.69
CA LYS A 88 12.23 -5.30 -6.75
C LYS A 88 11.16 -4.22 -6.58
N LEU A 89 11.38 -3.25 -5.69
CA LEU A 89 10.51 -2.08 -5.57
C LEU A 89 10.60 -1.25 -6.87
N LEU A 90 9.48 -1.03 -7.54
CA LEU A 90 9.41 -0.22 -8.75
C LEU A 90 8.99 1.21 -8.42
N TRP A 91 7.95 1.37 -7.59
CA TRP A 91 7.53 2.68 -7.14
C TRP A 91 6.66 2.64 -5.88
N THR A 92 6.61 3.78 -5.19
CA THR A 92 5.61 4.11 -4.16
C THR A 92 4.93 5.42 -4.57
N ARG A 93 3.63 5.52 -4.27
CA ARG A 93 2.82 6.73 -4.41
C ARG A 93 2.08 6.94 -3.09
N GLN A 94 2.57 7.86 -2.28
CA GLN A 94 1.91 8.31 -1.06
C GLN A 94 1.10 9.58 -1.36
N PHE A 95 -0.03 9.73 -0.69
CA PHE A 95 -0.90 10.89 -0.81
C PHE A 95 -1.68 11.10 0.47
N GLY A 96 -1.94 12.36 0.80
CA GLY A 96 -2.83 12.68 1.89
C GLY A 96 -3.29 14.13 1.92
N THR A 97 -4.03 14.43 2.97
CA THR A 97 -4.52 15.74 3.40
C THR A 97 -4.06 15.97 4.85
N PRO A 98 -4.39 17.11 5.47
CA PRO A 98 -4.19 17.28 6.92
C PRO A 98 -4.95 16.25 7.77
N GLU A 99 -6.03 15.66 7.25
CA GLU A 99 -6.81 14.59 7.87
C GLU A 99 -6.34 13.19 7.41
N GLY A 100 -7.09 12.12 7.71
CA GLY A 100 -6.71 10.74 7.37
C GLY A 100 -7.24 10.21 6.04
N GLU A 101 -6.36 9.55 5.26
CA GLU A 101 -6.65 8.79 4.06
C GLU A 101 -6.38 7.30 4.26
N PHE A 102 -7.43 6.49 4.15
CA PHE A 102 -7.37 5.05 4.39
C PHE A 102 -7.63 4.28 3.10
N VAL A 103 -6.57 3.85 2.42
CA VAL A 103 -6.69 2.95 1.26
C VAL A 103 -6.95 1.53 1.75
N ARG A 104 -8.09 0.95 1.36
CA ARG A 104 -8.54 -0.37 1.82
C ARG A 104 -8.38 -1.47 0.77
N GLY A 105 -8.37 -1.12 -0.51
CA GLY A 105 -8.31 -2.10 -1.59
C GLY A 105 -7.52 -1.60 -2.79
N VAL A 106 -7.02 -2.57 -3.56
CA VAL A 106 -6.39 -2.33 -4.86
C VAL A 106 -6.87 -3.38 -5.86
N ALA A 107 -7.16 -2.95 -7.08
CA ALA A 107 -7.42 -3.79 -8.24
C ALA A 107 -6.50 -3.36 -9.38
N VAL A 108 -6.16 -4.27 -10.29
CA VAL A 108 -5.31 -3.98 -11.44
C VAL A 108 -5.85 -4.67 -12.68
N ASP A 109 -5.79 -3.97 -13.81
CA ASP A 109 -6.06 -4.51 -15.14
C ASP A 109 -5.02 -3.95 -16.14
N ALA A 110 -5.17 -4.33 -17.42
CA ALA A 110 -4.27 -3.89 -18.49
C ALA A 110 -4.22 -2.35 -18.68
N THR A 111 -5.20 -1.61 -18.14
CA THR A 111 -5.37 -0.16 -18.31
C THR A 111 -4.92 0.65 -17.11
N GLY A 112 -4.71 0.03 -15.94
CA GLY A 112 -4.28 0.75 -14.74
C GLY A 112 -4.41 -0.01 -13.42
N VAL A 113 -3.94 0.66 -12.37
CA VAL A 113 -4.07 0.26 -10.97
C VAL A 113 -5.09 1.16 -10.30
N TYR A 114 -6.09 0.58 -9.66
CA TYR A 114 -7.20 1.27 -9.02
C TYR A 114 -7.15 1.04 -7.53
N ALA A 115 -6.98 2.11 -6.76
CA ALA A 115 -6.97 2.07 -5.31
C ALA A 115 -8.25 2.70 -4.78
N ALA A 116 -8.89 2.06 -3.81
CA ALA A 116 -10.15 2.53 -3.24
C ALA A 116 -10.08 2.57 -1.72
N GLY A 117 -10.81 3.52 -1.13
CA GLY A 117 -10.78 3.79 0.30
C GLY A 117 -11.71 4.92 0.69
N TYR A 118 -11.45 5.51 1.84
CA TYR A 118 -12.14 6.70 2.32
C TYR A 118 -11.15 7.74 2.86
N THR A 119 -11.55 9.01 2.84
CA THR A 119 -10.82 10.15 3.38
C THR A 119 -11.66 10.82 4.46
N GLU A 120 -11.01 11.32 5.50
CA GLU A 120 -11.57 12.20 6.52
C GLU A 120 -11.41 13.68 6.14
N GLY A 121 -10.68 13.96 5.07
CA GLY A 121 -10.32 15.30 4.61
C GLY A 121 -10.87 15.65 3.23
N SER A 122 -10.48 16.83 2.75
CA SER A 122 -10.89 17.36 1.45
C SER A 122 -9.98 16.87 0.31
N LEU A 123 -10.00 15.56 0.02
CA LEU A 123 -9.13 14.94 -0.99
C LEU A 123 -9.60 15.25 -2.42
N GLN A 124 -9.06 16.32 -3.02
CA GLN A 124 -9.40 16.79 -4.38
C GLN A 124 -10.89 17.15 -4.58
N GLY A 125 -11.57 17.44 -3.47
CA GLY A 125 -12.97 17.85 -3.39
C GLY A 125 -13.28 18.24 -1.95
N ILE A 126 -14.34 19.02 -1.71
CA ILE A 126 -14.72 19.44 -0.36
C ILE A 126 -15.33 18.24 0.37
N ASN A 127 -14.80 17.92 1.56
CA ASN A 127 -15.41 16.91 2.42
C ASN A 127 -16.81 17.34 2.88
N GLN A 128 -17.82 16.50 2.67
CA GLN A 128 -19.23 16.83 3.00
C GLN A 128 -19.72 16.15 4.30
N GLY A 129 -18.83 15.55 5.09
CA GLY A 129 -19.22 14.79 6.29
C GLY A 129 -18.04 14.39 7.17
N SER A 130 -18.09 13.16 7.71
CA SER A 130 -16.95 12.57 8.45
C SER A 130 -16.04 11.75 7.55
N TYR A 131 -16.60 11.12 6.52
CA TYR A 131 -15.89 10.24 5.61
C TYR A 131 -16.44 10.38 4.19
N ASP A 132 -15.56 10.60 3.22
CA ASP A 132 -15.89 10.53 1.79
C ASP A 132 -15.16 9.36 1.12
N GLY A 133 -15.87 8.59 0.31
CA GLY A 133 -15.29 7.50 -0.47
C GLY A 133 -14.51 8.01 -1.67
N PHE A 134 -13.40 7.36 -2.01
CA PHE A 134 -12.62 7.69 -3.20
C PHE A 134 -12.17 6.46 -3.98
N VAL A 135 -11.90 6.68 -5.27
CA VAL A 135 -11.11 5.79 -6.13
C VAL A 135 -10.02 6.62 -6.81
N ARG A 136 -8.78 6.11 -6.82
CA ARG A 136 -7.66 6.70 -7.54
C ARG A 136 -7.10 5.72 -8.56
N LYS A 137 -6.86 6.22 -9.78
CA LYS A 137 -6.22 5.45 -10.86
C LYS A 137 -4.75 5.84 -10.98
N TYR A 138 -3.89 4.84 -11.15
CA TYR A 138 -2.46 4.98 -11.46
C TYR A 138 -2.14 4.23 -12.76
N GLY A 139 -1.10 4.69 -13.46
CA GLY A 139 -0.53 3.95 -14.58
C GLY A 139 0.13 2.64 -14.12
N THR A 140 0.25 1.68 -15.03
CA THR A 140 0.97 0.42 -14.78
C THR A 140 2.48 0.54 -14.89
N GLY A 141 2.99 1.66 -15.45
CA GLY A 141 4.42 1.96 -15.63
C GLY A 141 5.15 2.36 -14.35
#